data_AF-A0A7V7SAM0-F1
#
_entry.id   AF-A0A7V7SAM0-F1
#
_cell.length_a   1.000
_cell.length_b   1.000
_cell.length_c   1.000
_cell.angle_alpha   90.00
_cell.angle_beta   90.00
_cell.angle_gamma   90.00
#
_symmetry.space_group_name_H-M   'P 1'
#
loop_
_entity.id
_entity.type
_entity.pdbx_description
1 polymer ?
#
loop_
_entity_poly.entity_id
_entity_poly.type
_entity_poly.pdbx_seq_one_letter_code
_entity_poly.pdbx_strand_id
1 'polypeptide(L)'
;MKVEIVRVGTKFYVEILFVTSYAHHLGKQQGDWIYVDSEQDKVDFYIGQHIKVTDLVITQDMWLASLLVKKVYMYCLKGGTFVTDEQMNTILYSKYVSAQLRR
;
A
#
# COMPACT_ATOMS: atom_id res chain seq x y z
N MET A 1 8.72 12.06 1.55
CA MET A 1 7.36 11.48 1.73
C MET A 1 7.19 10.75 3.06
N LYS A 2 7.97 9.71 3.40
CA LYS A 2 7.84 8.98 4.69
C LYS A 2 7.84 9.88 5.93
N VAL A 3 8.79 10.83 6.00
CA VAL A 3 8.89 11.82 7.10
C VAL A 3 7.64 12.70 7.21
N GLU A 4 7.03 13.04 6.08
CA GLU A 4 5.83 13.85 6.05
C GLU A 4 4.60 13.08 6.53
N ILE A 5 4.50 11.79 6.17
CA ILE A 5 3.47 10.88 6.70
C ILE A 5 3.57 10.82 8.22
N VAL A 6 4.76 10.57 8.78
CA VAL A 6 5.00 10.57 10.24
C VAL A 6 4.58 11.90 10.86
N ARG A 7 5.08 13.02 10.32
CA ARG A 7 4.76 14.37 10.83
C ARG A 7 3.25 14.65 10.86
N VAL A 8 2.54 14.30 9.79
CA VAL A 8 1.09 14.53 9.67
C VAL A 8 0.33 13.58 10.59
N GLY A 9 0.62 12.29 10.59
CA GLY A 9 -0.08 11.34 11.45
C GLY A 9 0.12 11.63 12.94
N THR A 10 1.33 12.02 13.36
CA THR A 10 1.57 12.47 14.74
C THR A 10 0.73 13.70 15.08
N LYS A 11 0.58 14.67 14.16
CA LYS A 11 -0.27 15.85 14.37
C LYS A 11 -1.75 15.50 14.56
N PHE A 12 -2.22 14.43 13.91
CA PHE A 12 -3.61 13.97 13.96
C PHE A 12 -3.81 12.79 14.93
N TYR A 13 -2.80 12.43 15.73
CA TYR A 13 -2.85 11.28 16.66
C TYR A 13 -3.22 9.95 15.99
N VAL A 14 -2.76 9.76 14.75
CA VAL A 14 -2.93 8.52 13.98
C VAL A 14 -1.70 7.65 14.17
N GLU A 15 -1.92 6.39 14.53
CA GLU A 15 -0.87 5.36 14.59
C GLU A 15 -0.38 5.06 13.17
N ILE A 16 0.95 5.09 12.97
CA ILE A 16 1.57 4.85 11.66
C ILE A 16 2.51 3.65 11.77
N LEU A 17 2.16 2.59 11.04
CA LEU A 17 2.98 1.41 10.90
C LEU A 17 3.49 1.29 9.46
N PHE A 18 4.80 1.22 9.29
CA PHE A 18 5.42 0.93 8.01
C PHE A 18 5.74 -0.56 7.90
N VAL A 19 5.38 -1.18 6.78
CA VAL A 19 5.72 -2.59 6.50
C VAL A 19 6.63 -2.63 5.28
N THR A 20 7.78 -3.28 5.39
CA THR A 20 8.74 -3.41 4.29
C THR A 20 9.54 -4.70 4.40
N SER A 21 10.09 -5.18 3.30
CA SER A 21 10.99 -6.34 3.34
C SER A 21 12.41 -5.94 3.71
N TYR A 22 13.18 -6.87 4.28
CA TYR A 22 14.60 -6.62 4.62
C TYR A 22 15.45 -6.19 3.41
N ALA A 23 15.10 -6.60 2.19
CA ALA A 23 15.76 -6.15 0.95
C ALA A 23 15.67 -4.63 0.72
N HIS A 24 14.68 -3.96 1.30
CA HIS A 24 14.47 -2.51 1.16
C HIS A 24 14.86 -1.72 2.43
N HIS A 25 15.63 -2.34 3.33
CA HIS A 25 16.09 -1.67 4.55
C HIS A 25 17.12 -0.58 4.23
N LEU A 26 16.64 0.67 4.18
CA LEU A 26 17.47 1.87 4.04
C LEU A 26 17.74 2.45 5.43
N GLY A 27 18.61 1.79 6.21
CA GLY A 27 19.15 2.29 7.47
C GLY A 27 18.12 2.74 8.52
N LYS A 28 18.55 3.64 9.41
CA LYS A 28 17.72 4.14 10.52
C LYS A 28 16.59 5.03 9.97
N GLN A 29 15.34 4.59 10.13
CA GLN A 29 14.13 5.32 9.72
C GLN A 29 13.31 5.74 10.94
N GLN A 30 12.55 6.83 10.79
CA GLN A 30 11.64 7.33 11.82
C GLN A 30 10.28 6.60 11.73
N GLY A 31 9.60 6.45 12.87
CA GLY A 31 8.30 5.78 12.99
C GLY A 31 8.44 4.31 13.36
N ASP A 32 7.32 3.61 13.43
CA ASP A 32 7.28 2.18 13.74
C ASP A 32 7.37 1.34 12.47
N TRP A 33 8.25 0.34 12.49
CA TRP A 33 8.59 -0.48 11.32
C TRP A 33 8.43 -1.95 11.61
N ILE A 34 7.74 -2.64 10.71
CA ILE A 34 7.74 -4.10 10.58
C ILE A 34 8.60 -4.46 9.39
N TYR A 35 9.61 -5.29 9.65
CA TYR A 35 10.44 -5.89 8.63
C TYR A 35 10.04 -7.35 8.43
N VAL A 36 9.69 -7.70 7.20
CA VAL A 36 9.36 -9.06 6.80
C VAL A 36 10.45 -9.65 5.91
N ASP A 37 10.45 -10.97 5.75
CA ASP A 37 11.39 -11.66 4.86
C ASP A 37 11.35 -11.11 3.44
N SER A 38 12.49 -11.19 2.75
CA SER A 38 12.66 -10.71 1.37
C SER A 38 12.06 -11.65 0.32
N GLU A 39 11.39 -12.72 0.74
CA GLU A 39 10.62 -13.58 -0.15
C GLU A 39 9.48 -12.79 -0.80
N GLN A 40 9.05 -13.26 -1.97
CA GLN A 40 7.99 -12.64 -2.74
C GLN A 40 6.69 -12.54 -1.93
N ASP A 41 5.98 -11.41 -2.08
CA ASP A 41 4.66 -11.13 -1.52
C ASP A 41 4.55 -11.17 0.03
N LYS A 42 5.66 -11.27 0.78
CA LYS A 42 5.62 -11.29 2.26
C LYS A 42 5.05 -10.02 2.87
N VAL A 43 5.34 -8.87 2.26
CA VAL A 43 4.78 -7.58 2.69
C VAL A 43 3.27 -7.60 2.52
N ASP A 44 2.80 -8.02 1.36
CA ASP A 44 1.38 -8.10 1.03
C ASP A 44 0.64 -9.06 1.95
N PHE A 45 1.24 -10.22 2.22
CA PHE A 45 0.71 -11.21 3.15
C PHE A 45 0.62 -10.66 4.57
N TYR A 46 1.69 -10.03 5.07
CA TYR A 46 1.70 -9.45 6.42
C TYR A 46 0.60 -8.40 6.56
N ILE A 47 0.52 -7.46 5.62
CA ILE A 47 -0.54 -6.43 5.63
C ILE A 47 -1.90 -7.11 5.61
N GLY A 48 -2.16 -8.03 4.67
CA GLY A 48 -3.44 -8.70 4.53
C GLY A 48 -3.92 -9.48 5.77
N GLN A 49 -3.00 -9.97 6.62
CA GLN A 49 -3.33 -10.68 7.86
C GLN A 49 -3.55 -9.75 9.07
N HIS A 50 -2.94 -8.57 9.08
CA HIS A 50 -2.95 -7.67 10.25
C HIS A 50 -3.85 -6.45 10.08
N ILE A 51 -4.34 -6.16 8.87
CA ILE A 51 -5.27 -5.05 8.63
C ILE A 51 -6.63 -5.26 9.28
N LYS A 52 -7.20 -4.16 9.74
CA LYS A 52 -8.60 -4.04 10.17
C LYS A 52 -9.36 -3.16 9.19
N VAL A 53 -10.68 -3.30 9.16
CA VAL A 53 -11.58 -2.51 8.29
C VAL A 53 -11.48 -0.99 8.57
N THR A 54 -11.08 -0.62 9.78
CA THR A 54 -10.90 0.77 10.22
C THR A 54 -9.58 1.40 9.76
N ASP A 55 -8.66 0.60 9.21
CA ASP A 55 -7.32 1.08 8.88
C ASP A 55 -7.32 1.80 7.53
N LEU A 56 -6.24 2.55 7.27
CA LEU A 56 -5.96 3.16 5.98
C LEU A 56 -4.63 2.63 5.47
N VAL A 57 -4.66 1.94 4.33
CA VAL A 57 -3.46 1.49 3.66
C VAL A 57 -3.05 2.52 2.60
N ILE A 58 -1.80 2.99 2.69
CA ILE A 58 -1.18 3.90 1.72
C ILE A 58 -0.12 3.12 0.95
N THR A 59 -0.28 2.96 -0.36
CA THR A 59 0.66 2.17 -1.18
C THR A 59 0.94 2.80 -2.55
N GLN A 60 2.11 2.52 -3.11
CA GLN A 60 2.42 2.75 -4.53
C GLN A 60 2.17 1.50 -5.39
N ASP A 61 2.01 0.35 -4.75
CA ASP A 61 1.80 -0.92 -5.43
C ASP A 61 0.31 -1.13 -5.75
N MET A 62 0.01 -1.20 -7.03
CA MET A 62 -1.34 -1.43 -7.51
C MET A 62 -1.83 -2.87 -7.31
N TRP A 63 -0.92 -3.84 -7.24
CA TRP A 63 -1.28 -5.24 -6.98
C TRP A 63 -1.76 -5.39 -5.54
N LEU A 64 -0.99 -4.90 -4.57
CA LEU A 64 -1.40 -4.84 -3.17
C LEU A 64 -2.72 -4.07 -3.01
N ALA A 65 -2.86 -2.92 -3.68
CA ALA A 65 -4.11 -2.16 -3.65
C ALA A 65 -5.29 -3.00 -4.15
N SER A 66 -5.12 -3.74 -5.24
CA SER A 66 -6.19 -4.58 -5.80
C SER A 66 -6.59 -5.75 -4.90
N LEU A 67 -5.66 -6.27 -4.11
CA LEU A 67 -5.90 -7.36 -3.18
C LEU A 67 -6.71 -6.91 -1.96
N LEU A 68 -6.50 -5.67 -1.50
CA LEU A 68 -7.02 -5.19 -0.22
C LEU A 68 -8.19 -4.21 -0.34
N VAL A 69 -8.49 -3.68 -1.53
CA VAL A 69 -9.54 -2.66 -1.75
C VAL A 69 -10.94 -3.07 -1.27
N LYS A 70 -11.23 -4.38 -1.19
CA LYS A 70 -12.49 -4.91 -0.65
C LYS A 70 -12.56 -4.99 0.86
N LYS A 71 -11.42 -4.85 1.55
CA LYS A 71 -11.27 -5.10 2.99
C LYS A 71 -11.02 -3.84 3.80
N VAL A 72 -10.40 -2.82 3.22
CA VAL A 72 -9.88 -1.65 3.94
C VAL A 72 -9.85 -0.41 3.06
N TYR A 73 -9.82 0.77 3.67
CA TYR A 73 -9.63 2.02 2.94
C TYR A 73 -8.23 2.06 2.31
N MET A 74 -8.18 2.43 1.04
CA MET A 74 -6.96 2.36 0.23
C MET A 74 -6.68 3.69 -0.44
N TYR A 75 -5.48 4.23 -0.22
CA TYR A 75 -4.94 5.38 -0.94
C TYR A 75 -3.76 4.94 -1.81
N CYS A 76 -3.90 5.09 -3.13
CA CYS A 76 -2.87 4.73 -4.09
C CYS A 76 -2.10 5.96 -4.55
N LEU A 77 -0.83 6.04 -4.14
CA LEU A 77 0.07 7.16 -4.44
C LEU A 77 0.34 7.32 -5.94
N LYS A 78 0.36 6.22 -6.71
CA LYS A 78 0.57 6.27 -8.16
C LYS A 78 -0.56 6.98 -8.91
N GLY A 79 -1.77 6.97 -8.36
CA GLY A 79 -2.92 7.72 -8.88
C GLY A 79 -3.25 8.99 -8.11
N GLY A 80 -2.58 9.22 -6.97
CA GLY A 80 -2.86 10.36 -6.08
C GLY A 80 -4.27 10.36 -5.49
N THR A 81 -4.94 9.21 -5.40
CA THR A 81 -6.36 9.12 -5.03
C THR A 81 -6.65 7.92 -4.15
N PHE A 82 -7.74 8.03 -3.39
CA PHE A 82 -8.41 6.86 -2.85
C PHE A 82 -8.91 5.99 -4.00
N VAL A 83 -8.83 4.68 -3.81
CA VAL A 83 -9.30 3.72 -4.81
C VAL A 83 -10.38 2.87 -4.20
N THR A 84 -11.52 2.78 -4.90
CA THR A 84 -12.62 1.87 -4.58
C THR A 84 -12.51 0.58 -5.38
N ASP A 85 -13.25 -0.46 -4.98
CA ASP A 85 -13.26 -1.74 -5.69
C ASP A 85 -13.73 -1.59 -7.14
N GLU A 86 -14.76 -0.75 -7.34
CA GLU A 86 -15.29 -0.43 -8.68
C GLU A 86 -14.21 0.23 -9.56
N GLN A 87 -13.54 1.27 -9.03
CA GLN A 87 -12.46 1.96 -9.74
C GLN A 87 -11.30 1.02 -10.05
N MET A 88 -10.97 0.12 -9.12
CA MET A 88 -9.88 -0.83 -9.29
C MET A 88 -10.12 -1.76 -10.48
N ASN A 89 -11.34 -2.30 -10.62
CA ASN A 89 -11.69 -3.16 -11.75
C ASN A 89 -11.50 -2.44 -13.08
N THR A 90 -11.95 -1.17 -13.18
CA THR A 90 -11.75 -0.35 -14.38
C THR A 90 -10.27 -0.11 -14.67
N ILE A 91 -9.46 0.21 -13.65
CA ILE A 91 -8.03 0.49 -13.83
C ILE A 91 -7.29 -0.77 -14.30
N LEU A 92 -7.56 -1.93 -13.69
CA LEU A 92 -6.94 -3.20 -14.07
C LEU A 92 -7.34 -3.61 -15.51
N TYR A 93 -8.62 -3.45 -15.86
CA TYR A 93 -9.09 -3.73 -17.21
C TYR A 93 -8.44 -2.82 -18.25
N SER A 94 -8.37 -1.51 -17.99
CA SER A 94 -7.70 -0.55 -18.87
C SER A 94 -6.23 -0.91 -19.10
N LYS A 95 -5.52 -1.32 -18.04
CA LYS A 95 -4.13 -1.81 -18.14
C LYS A 95 -4.02 -3.07 -19.00
N TYR A 96 -4.92 -4.03 -18.81
CA TYR A 96 -4.96 -5.25 -19.59
C TYR A 96 -5.13 -4.93 -21.08
N VAL A 97 -6.13 -4.12 -21.44
CA VAL A 97 -6.38 -3.67 -22.83
C VAL A 97 -5.14 -2.97 -23.40
N SER A 98 -4.57 -2.02 -22.65
CA SER A 98 -3.37 -1.29 -23.08
C SER A 98 -2.17 -2.22 -23.31
N ALA A 99 -2.06 -3.31 -22.55
CA ALA A 99 -0.99 -4.30 -22.73
C ALA A 99 -1.22 -5.16 -23.97
N GLN A 100 -2.47 -5.49 -24.31
CA GLN A 100 -2.79 -6.20 -25.55
C GLN A 100 -2.52 -5.33 -26.78
N LEU A 101 -2.82 -4.03 -26.74
CA LEU A 101 -2.58 -3.10 -27.87
C LEU A 101 -1.10 -2.85 -28.20
N ARG A 102 -0.18 -3.19 -27.29
CA ARG A 102 1.27 -3.11 -27.52
C ARG A 102 1.86 -4.40 -28.10
N ARG A 103 1.05 -5.43 -28.33
CA ARG A 103 1.42 -6.70 -28.96
C ARG A 103 0.90 -6.73 -30.39
#